data_AF-A0A6I9MRR4-F1
#
_entry.id   AF-A0A6I9MRR4-F1
#
_cell.length_a   1.000
_cell.length_b   1.000
_cell.length_c   1.000
_cell.angle_alpha   90.00
_cell.angle_beta   90.00
_cell.angle_gamma   90.00
#
_symmetry.space_group_name_H-M   'P 1'
#
loop_
_entity.id
_entity.type
_entity.pdbx_description
1 polymer ?
#
loop_
_entity_poly.entity_id
_entity_poly.type
_entity_poly.pdbx_seq_one_letter_code
_entity_poly.pdbx_strand_id
1 'polypeptide(L)'
;MRVAPAPGMRFLTVLFLEMVCYRGFILFLTFLFYTAYHLSRKPISIVKGELHRNCSTVIRPADLNITNNETWCDWAPFDQDNYQTLFGILDNCFLVAYAIGMFFSGIFGERLPLRYYLSFGMIMSGIFTCLFGLGFYLKIHSIYYYAVIQVFNGIMQTTGWPAVVACVGNWFGKGK
;
A
#
# COMPACT_ATOMS: atom_id res chain seq x y z
N MET A 1 13.86 50.89 19.64
CA MET A 1 14.33 49.74 20.45
C MET A 1 13.19 48.74 20.58
N ARG A 2 13.33 47.49 20.12
CA ARG A 2 12.31 46.46 20.36
C ARG A 2 12.52 45.92 21.77
N VAL A 3 11.58 46.21 22.67
CA VAL A 3 11.58 45.73 24.04
C VAL A 3 11.50 44.20 24.02
N ALA A 4 12.39 43.54 24.75
CA ALA A 4 12.39 42.09 24.86
C ALA A 4 11.08 41.63 25.53
N PRO A 5 10.33 40.67 24.95
CA PRO A 5 9.08 40.22 25.53
C PRO A 5 9.32 39.52 26.88
N ALA A 6 8.37 39.69 27.81
CA ALA A 6 8.43 39.16 29.17
C ALA A 6 8.65 37.62 29.17
N PRO A 7 9.34 37.06 30.20
CA PRO A 7 9.70 35.63 30.25
C PRO A 7 8.51 34.68 30.05
N GLY A 8 7.34 35.02 30.62
CA GLY A 8 6.11 34.24 30.44
C GLY A 8 5.55 34.27 29.02
N MET A 9 5.70 35.39 28.29
CA MET A 9 5.30 35.48 26.88
C MET A 9 6.24 34.68 25.98
N ARG A 10 7.54 34.63 26.30
CA ARG A 10 8.49 33.76 25.59
C ARG A 10 8.13 32.29 25.76
N PHE A 11 7.80 31.88 26.99
CA PHE A 11 7.36 30.51 27.28
C PHE A 11 6.08 30.13 26.54
N LEU A 12 5.07 31.02 26.53
CA LEU A 12 3.83 30.85 25.75
C LEU A 12 4.10 30.78 24.24
N THR A 13 5.03 31.58 23.72
CA THR A 13 5.37 31.58 22.29
C THR A 13 6.08 30.28 21.89
N VAL A 14 6.98 29.77 22.72
CA VAL A 14 7.66 28.48 22.50
C VAL A 14 6.66 27.33 22.52
N LEU A 15 5.77 27.29 23.53
CA LEU A 15 4.68 26.31 23.61
C LEU A 15 3.75 26.37 22.40
N PHE A 16 3.42 27.58 21.94
CA PHE A 16 2.57 27.77 20.78
C PHE A 16 3.26 27.31 19.49
N LEU A 17 4.55 27.62 19.31
CA LEU A 17 5.35 27.11 18.19
C LEU A 17 5.45 25.58 18.23
N GLU A 18 5.69 25.00 19.40
CA GLU A 18 5.81 23.56 19.59
C GLU A 18 4.50 22.84 19.24
N MET A 19 3.36 23.41 19.63
CA MET A 19 2.03 22.91 19.28
C MET A 19 1.72 23.04 17.79
N VAL A 20 2.12 24.14 17.15
CA VAL A 20 1.96 24.34 15.70
C VAL A 20 2.88 23.39 14.91
N CYS A 21 4.14 23.24 15.32
CA CYS A 21 5.08 22.29 14.76
C CYS A 21 4.57 20.84 14.91
N TYR A 22 4.05 20.48 16.08
CA TYR A 22 3.49 19.16 16.34
C TYR A 22 2.26 18.87 15.48
N ARG A 23 1.32 19.82 15.37
CA ARG A 23 0.14 19.69 14.49
C ARG A 23 0.53 19.60 13.02
N GLY A 24 1.49 20.42 12.57
CA GLY A 24 2.03 20.37 11.21
C GLY A 24 2.75 19.05 10.92
N PHE A 25 3.52 18.55 11.88
CA PHE A 25 4.20 17.27 11.78
C PHE A 25 3.22 16.09 11.67
N ILE A 26 2.13 16.09 12.43
CA ILE A 26 1.07 15.06 12.31
C ILE A 26 0.45 15.08 10.93
N LEU A 27 0.13 16.25 10.37
CA LEU A 27 -0.41 16.35 9.01
C LEU A 27 0.57 15.84 7.97
N PHE A 28 1.85 16.22 8.07
CA PHE A 28 2.89 15.74 7.18
C PHE A 28 3.03 14.21 7.26
N LEU A 29 3.07 13.63 8.47
CA LEU A 29 3.11 12.18 8.66
C LEU A 29 1.86 11.50 8.08
N THR A 30 0.68 12.07 8.29
CA THR A 30 -0.58 11.53 7.76
C THR A 30 -0.54 11.50 6.23
N PHE A 31 -0.03 12.56 5.59
CA PHE A 31 0.20 12.59 4.15
C PHE A 31 1.21 11.53 3.71
N LEU A 32 2.36 11.44 4.38
CA LEU A 32 3.40 10.46 4.08
C LEU A 32 2.88 9.03 4.19
N PHE A 33 2.13 8.71 5.25
CA PHE A 33 1.51 7.40 5.44
C PHE A 33 0.50 7.08 4.34
N TYR A 34 -0.32 8.06 3.95
CA TYR A 34 -1.23 7.90 2.81
C TYR A 34 -0.47 7.65 1.51
N THR A 35 0.62 8.39 1.25
CA THR A 35 1.51 8.15 0.12
C THR A 35 2.10 6.74 0.17
N ALA A 36 2.56 6.27 1.33
CA ALA A 36 3.12 4.93 1.50
C ALA A 36 2.11 3.82 1.16
N TYR A 37 0.83 3.97 1.54
CA TYR A 37 -0.23 3.05 1.10
C TYR A 37 -0.38 2.98 -0.42
N HIS A 38 -0.31 4.13 -1.10
CA HIS A 38 -0.36 4.17 -2.56
C HIS A 38 0.91 3.62 -3.21
N LEU A 39 2.07 3.89 -2.61
CA LEU A 39 3.33 3.30 -3.03
C LEU A 39 3.29 1.78 -2.95
N SER A 40 2.69 1.21 -1.91
CA SER A 40 2.56 -0.26 -1.75
C SER A 40 1.78 -0.94 -2.88
N ARG A 41 0.92 -0.21 -3.63
CA ARG A 41 0.15 -0.76 -4.76
C ARG A 41 0.93 -0.83 -6.06
N LYS A 42 1.95 0.03 -6.22
CA LYS A 42 2.72 0.14 -7.47
C LYS A 42 3.63 -1.07 -7.77
N PRO A 43 4.32 -1.69 -6.79
CA PRO A 43 5.16 -2.86 -7.02
C PRO A 43 4.44 -4.00 -7.73
N ILE A 44 3.18 -4.28 -7.36
CA ILE A 44 2.37 -5.34 -8.00
C ILE A 44 2.25 -5.09 -9.51
N SER A 45 2.05 -3.83 -9.93
CA SER A 45 1.98 -3.48 -11.34
C SER A 45 3.31 -3.64 -12.08
N ILE A 46 4.44 -3.49 -11.38
CA ILE A 46 5.78 -3.69 -11.95
C ILE A 46 6.06 -5.19 -12.10
N VAL A 47 5.75 -5.97 -11.07
CA VAL A 47 5.97 -7.42 -11.04
C VAL A 47 5.22 -8.12 -12.16
N LYS A 48 4.03 -7.65 -12.56
CA LYS A 48 3.27 -8.20 -13.70
C LYS A 48 4.10 -8.23 -15.00
N GLY A 49 4.92 -7.21 -15.23
CA GLY A 49 5.78 -7.14 -16.43
C GLY A 49 7.00 -8.06 -16.38
N GLU A 50 7.41 -8.50 -15.19
CA GLU A 50 8.46 -9.52 -15.02
C GLU A 50 7.88 -10.94 -15.04
N LEU A 51 6.61 -11.10 -14.65
CA LEU A 51 5.93 -12.39 -14.62
C LEU A 51 5.51 -12.88 -16.01
N HIS A 52 5.25 -11.93 -16.92
CA HIS A 52 4.97 -12.16 -18.33
C HIS A 52 5.81 -11.18 -19.17
N ARG A 53 6.91 -11.66 -19.75
CA ARG A 53 7.90 -10.87 -20.49
C ARG A 53 8.10 -11.44 -21.89
N ASN A 54 8.18 -10.56 -22.89
CA ASN A 54 8.62 -10.98 -24.22
C ASN A 54 10.12 -11.34 -24.19
N CYS A 55 10.43 -12.63 -24.33
CA CYS A 55 11.76 -13.21 -24.22
C CYS A 55 12.52 -13.21 -25.56
N SER A 56 11.99 -12.57 -26.60
CA SER A 56 12.60 -12.54 -27.95
C SER A 56 13.97 -11.86 -28.00
N THR A 57 14.27 -11.00 -27.02
CA THR A 57 15.56 -10.27 -26.91
C THR A 57 16.52 -10.88 -25.89
N VAL A 58 16.11 -11.96 -25.20
CA VAL A 58 16.92 -12.62 -24.16
C VAL A 58 17.80 -13.70 -24.79
N ILE A 59 19.07 -13.78 -24.38
CA ILE A 59 20.04 -14.77 -24.88
C ILE A 59 19.46 -16.17 -24.65
N ARG A 60 19.17 -16.87 -25.75
CA ARG A 60 18.62 -18.22 -25.74
C ARG A 60 19.68 -19.19 -25.19
N PRO A 61 19.40 -19.97 -24.14
CA PRO A 61 20.31 -21.04 -23.73
C PRO A 61 20.38 -22.11 -24.83
N ALA A 62 21.59 -22.57 -25.15
CA ALA A 62 21.86 -23.49 -26.27
C ALA A 62 21.21 -24.88 -26.11
N ASP A 63 20.74 -25.19 -24.92
CA ASP A 63 20.34 -26.54 -24.48
C ASP A 63 18.82 -26.77 -24.59
N LEU A 64 18.05 -25.73 -24.94
CA LEU A 64 16.59 -25.80 -25.01
C LEU A 64 16.12 -25.79 -26.47
N ASN A 65 15.58 -26.92 -26.92
CA ASN A 65 14.98 -27.11 -28.24
C ASN A 65 13.58 -26.45 -28.28
N ILE A 66 13.53 -25.12 -28.10
CA ILE A 66 12.29 -24.33 -28.02
C ILE A 66 11.77 -24.06 -29.43
N THR A 67 10.63 -24.68 -29.76
CA THR A 67 9.79 -24.32 -30.90
C THR A 67 9.20 -22.92 -30.69
N ASN A 68 9.72 -21.90 -31.38
CA ASN A 68 9.08 -20.59 -31.66
C ASN A 68 8.15 -19.97 -30.58
N ASN A 69 8.41 -20.18 -29.29
CA ASN A 69 7.60 -19.61 -28.24
C ASN A 69 8.33 -18.38 -27.69
N GLU A 70 7.81 -17.19 -27.98
CA GLU A 70 8.40 -15.90 -27.56
C GLU A 70 8.37 -15.71 -26.03
N THR A 71 7.67 -16.58 -25.29
CA THR A 71 7.36 -16.50 -23.86
C THR A 71 8.05 -17.57 -23.01
N TRP A 72 9.10 -18.24 -23.52
CA TRP A 72 9.77 -19.35 -22.82
C TRP A 72 10.35 -19.02 -21.42
N CYS A 73 10.52 -17.73 -21.10
CA CYS A 73 11.04 -17.23 -19.83
C CYS A 73 9.96 -16.74 -18.85
N ASP A 74 8.67 -16.97 -19.18
CA ASP A 74 7.54 -16.56 -18.35
C ASP A 74 7.36 -17.44 -17.11
N TRP A 75 6.63 -16.90 -16.13
CA TRP A 75 6.36 -17.56 -14.85
C TRP A 75 4.96 -18.18 -14.83
N ALA A 76 4.86 -19.51 -14.75
CA ALA A 76 3.57 -20.17 -14.57
C ALA A 76 2.89 -19.75 -13.25
N PRO A 77 1.57 -19.48 -13.22
CA PRO A 77 0.55 -19.72 -14.24
C PRO A 77 0.28 -18.54 -15.21
N PHE A 78 1.18 -17.57 -15.30
CA PHE A 78 1.05 -16.37 -16.13
C PHE A 78 1.75 -16.52 -17.50
N ASP A 79 2.13 -17.75 -17.85
CA ASP A 79 2.84 -18.15 -19.07
C ASP A 79 1.91 -18.34 -20.29
N GLN A 80 0.61 -18.42 -20.06
CA GLN A 80 -0.40 -18.63 -21.10
C GLN A 80 -0.98 -17.33 -21.63
N ASP A 81 -1.57 -17.38 -22.82
CA ASP A 81 -2.22 -16.27 -23.52
C ASP A 81 -3.32 -15.58 -22.67
N ASN A 82 -3.84 -16.25 -21.64
CA ASN A 82 -4.84 -15.75 -20.71
C ASN A 82 -4.28 -14.91 -19.55
N TYR A 83 -2.97 -14.59 -19.54
CA TYR A 83 -2.31 -13.83 -18.48
C TYR A 83 -3.00 -12.49 -18.17
N GLN A 84 -3.55 -11.80 -19.18
CA GLN A 84 -4.28 -10.54 -18.98
C GLN A 84 -5.54 -10.75 -18.14
N THR A 85 -6.30 -11.82 -18.42
CA THR A 85 -7.46 -12.20 -17.62
C THR A 85 -7.05 -12.57 -16.20
N LEU A 86 -5.93 -13.28 -16.04
CA LEU A 86 -5.44 -13.71 -14.73
C LEU A 86 -5.02 -12.52 -13.85
N PHE A 87 -4.28 -11.55 -14.43
CA PHE A 87 -3.97 -10.30 -13.75
C PHE A 87 -5.23 -9.48 -13.44
N GLY A 88 -6.20 -9.46 -14.35
CA GLY A 88 -7.49 -8.82 -14.13
C GLY A 88 -8.26 -9.45 -12.95
N ILE A 89 -8.25 -10.78 -12.82
CA ILE A 89 -8.85 -11.48 -11.69
C ILE A 89 -8.16 -11.08 -10.38
N LEU A 90 -6.83 -11.03 -10.35
CA LEU A 90 -6.08 -10.63 -9.15
C LEU A 90 -6.39 -9.19 -8.72
N ASP A 91 -6.42 -8.25 -9.66
CA ASP A 91 -6.80 -6.87 -9.38
C ASP A 91 -8.25 -6.76 -8.91
N ASN A 92 -9.14 -7.52 -9.51
CA ASN A 92 -10.54 -7.56 -9.11
C ASN A 92 -10.71 -8.12 -7.70
N CYS A 93 -10.00 -9.20 -7.35
CA CYS A 93 -9.97 -9.75 -5.99
C CYS A 93 -9.53 -8.70 -4.97
N PHE A 94 -8.47 -7.94 -5.27
CA PHE A 94 -8.02 -6.84 -4.44
C PHE A 94 -9.09 -5.76 -4.29
N LEU A 95 -9.68 -5.29 -5.40
CA LEU A 95 -10.65 -4.19 -5.42
C LEU A 95 -11.96 -4.56 -4.71
N VAL A 96 -12.47 -5.77 -4.91
CA VAL A 96 -13.68 -6.26 -4.23
C VAL A 96 -13.44 -6.39 -2.74
N ALA A 97 -12.30 -6.99 -2.34
CA ALA A 97 -11.93 -7.11 -0.93
C ALA A 97 -11.73 -5.74 -0.27
N TYR A 98 -11.13 -4.79 -1.00
CA TYR A 98 -10.98 -3.40 -0.58
C TYR A 98 -12.36 -2.73 -0.40
N ALA A 99 -13.28 -2.89 -1.35
CA ALA A 99 -14.62 -2.30 -1.26
C ALA A 99 -15.40 -2.82 -0.04
N ILE A 100 -15.37 -4.13 0.21
CA ILE A 100 -16.00 -4.73 1.39
C ILE A 100 -15.31 -4.25 2.67
N GLY A 101 -13.98 -4.27 2.71
CA GLY A 101 -13.21 -3.86 3.87
C GLY A 101 -13.43 -2.39 4.22
N MET A 102 -13.64 -1.50 3.25
CA MET A 102 -13.93 -0.08 3.48
C MET A 102 -15.20 0.14 4.32
N PHE A 103 -16.23 -0.69 4.14
CA PHE A 103 -17.46 -0.60 4.92
C PHE A 103 -17.18 -0.86 6.42
N PHE A 104 -16.45 -1.92 6.73
CA PHE A 104 -16.08 -2.24 8.11
C PHE A 104 -15.03 -1.27 8.67
N SER A 105 -14.05 -0.89 7.84
CA SER A 105 -12.95 -0.03 8.22
C SER A 105 -13.42 1.35 8.65
N GLY A 106 -14.49 1.89 8.05
CA GLY A 106 -15.13 3.13 8.51
C GLY A 106 -15.60 3.04 9.97
N ILE A 107 -16.31 1.96 10.32
CA ILE A 107 -16.83 1.73 11.68
C ILE A 107 -15.68 1.61 12.69
N PHE A 108 -14.63 0.87 12.34
CA PHE A 108 -13.46 0.69 13.21
C PHE A 108 -12.62 1.97 13.33
N GLY A 109 -12.54 2.77 12.26
CA GLY A 109 -11.78 4.03 12.23
C GLY A 109 -12.29 5.08 13.22
N GLU A 110 -13.58 5.04 13.57
CA GLU A 110 -14.17 5.94 14.56
C GLU A 110 -14.04 5.43 16.01
N ARG A 111 -13.96 4.10 16.20
CA ARG A 111 -14.00 3.46 17.52
C ARG A 111 -12.63 3.09 18.09
N LEU A 112 -11.64 2.90 17.22
CA LEU A 112 -10.29 2.52 17.62
C LEU A 112 -9.36 3.73 17.69
N PRO A 113 -8.31 3.67 18.53
CA PRO A 113 -7.25 4.67 18.51
C PRO A 113 -6.55 4.69 17.14
N LEU A 114 -6.71 5.79 16.39
CA LEU A 114 -6.26 5.95 15.00
C LEU A 114 -4.78 5.58 14.79
N ARG A 115 -3.92 5.91 15.77
CA ARG A 115 -2.48 5.65 15.70
C ARG A 115 -2.17 4.15 15.54
N TYR A 116 -2.78 3.32 16.37
CA TYR A 116 -2.54 1.87 16.34
C TYR A 116 -3.22 1.23 15.13
N TYR A 117 -4.43 1.69 14.80
CA TYR A 117 -5.18 1.19 13.65
C TYR A 117 -4.42 1.43 12.33
N LEU A 118 -3.92 2.65 12.13
CA LEU A 118 -3.13 3.02 10.95
C LEU A 118 -1.81 2.25 10.87
N SER A 119 -1.09 2.15 11.99
CA SER A 119 0.20 1.45 12.04
C SER A 119 0.05 -0.04 11.73
N PHE A 120 -0.97 -0.69 12.30
CA PHE A 120 -1.28 -2.10 12.03
C PHE A 120 -1.57 -2.33 10.54
N GLY A 121 -2.43 -1.51 9.95
CA GLY A 121 -2.76 -1.61 8.54
C GLY A 121 -1.55 -1.46 7.62
N MET A 122 -0.67 -0.49 7.93
CA MET A 122 0.53 -0.24 7.13
C MET A 122 1.49 -1.42 7.18
N ILE A 123 1.80 -1.92 8.37
CA ILE A 123 2.69 -3.06 8.55
C ILE A 123 2.13 -4.29 7.84
N MET A 124 0.84 -4.60 8.04
CA MET A 124 0.22 -5.76 7.41
C MET A 124 0.15 -5.63 5.88
N SER A 125 -0.16 -4.45 5.33
CA SER A 125 -0.11 -4.22 3.88
C SER A 125 1.29 -4.42 3.30
N GLY A 126 2.33 -4.01 4.04
CA GLY A 126 3.72 -4.24 3.67
C GLY A 126 4.07 -5.73 3.66
N ILE A 127 3.68 -6.46 4.71
CA ILE A 127 3.89 -7.91 4.82
C ILE A 127 3.21 -8.64 3.66
N PHE A 128 1.95 -8.36 3.36
CA PHE A 128 1.26 -9.02 2.24
C PHE A 128 1.83 -8.63 0.87
N THR A 129 2.33 -7.41 0.71
CA THR A 129 3.03 -7.00 -0.51
C THR A 129 4.36 -7.74 -0.67
N CYS A 130 5.11 -7.94 0.42
CA CYS A 130 6.32 -8.76 0.43
C CYS A 130 6.01 -10.24 0.16
N LEU A 131 4.94 -10.80 0.74
CA LEU A 131 4.51 -12.17 0.51
C LEU A 131 4.16 -12.41 -0.96
N PHE A 132 3.50 -11.45 -1.62
CA PHE A 132 3.24 -11.52 -3.06
C PHE A 132 4.54 -11.69 -3.86
N GLY A 133 5.58 -10.89 -3.55
CA GLY A 133 6.89 -11.00 -4.19
C GLY A 133 7.67 -12.26 -3.82
N LEU A 134 7.55 -12.74 -2.59
CA LEU A 134 8.18 -13.98 -2.12
C LEU A 134 7.63 -15.22 -2.85
N GLY A 135 6.43 -15.17 -3.43
CA GLY A 135 5.88 -16.25 -4.26
C GLY A 135 6.83 -16.68 -5.38
N PHE A 136 7.57 -15.73 -5.97
CA PHE A 136 8.60 -16.02 -6.98
C PHE A 136 9.77 -16.82 -6.40
N TYR A 137 10.36 -16.35 -5.29
CA TYR A 137 11.50 -17.01 -4.65
C TYR A 137 11.15 -18.39 -4.07
N LEU A 138 9.91 -18.56 -3.59
CA LEU A 138 9.40 -19.83 -3.06
C LEU A 138 8.94 -20.80 -4.17
N LYS A 139 9.07 -20.43 -5.45
CA LYS A 139 8.66 -21.25 -6.60
C LYS A 139 7.19 -21.70 -6.53
N ILE A 140 6.31 -20.80 -6.09
CA ILE A 140 4.87 -21.07 -6.01
C ILE A 140 4.20 -20.74 -7.34
N HIS A 141 3.69 -21.75 -8.03
CA HIS A 141 3.06 -21.62 -9.35
C HIS A 141 1.51 -21.71 -9.28
N SER A 142 0.91 -21.27 -8.16
CA SER A 142 -0.53 -21.38 -7.93
C SER A 142 -1.21 -20.01 -7.92
N ILE A 143 -2.19 -19.79 -8.80
CA ILE A 143 -2.96 -18.55 -8.84
C ILE A 143 -3.71 -18.27 -7.53
N TYR A 144 -4.18 -19.32 -6.85
CA TYR A 144 -4.92 -19.18 -5.60
C TYR A 144 -4.08 -18.52 -4.50
N TYR A 145 -2.77 -18.80 -4.46
CA TYR A 145 -1.85 -18.16 -3.53
C TYR A 145 -1.83 -16.64 -3.75
N TYR A 146 -1.63 -16.21 -5.01
CA TYR A 146 -1.62 -14.80 -5.36
C TYR A 146 -2.98 -14.13 -5.11
N ALA A 147 -4.09 -14.81 -5.39
CA ALA A 147 -5.44 -14.30 -5.14
C ALA A 147 -5.72 -14.09 -3.65
N VAL A 148 -5.39 -15.07 -2.81
CA VAL A 148 -5.59 -14.98 -1.35
C VAL A 148 -4.75 -13.85 -0.76
N ILE A 149 -3.49 -13.71 -1.18
CA ILE A 149 -2.63 -12.61 -0.73
C ILE A 149 -3.22 -11.26 -1.15
N GLN A 150 -3.75 -11.14 -2.36
CA GLN A 150 -4.36 -9.90 -2.83
C GLN A 150 -5.65 -9.54 -2.08
N VAL A 151 -6.46 -10.53 -1.70
CA VAL A 151 -7.64 -10.32 -0.86
C VAL A 151 -7.24 -9.75 0.50
N PHE A 152 -6.26 -10.38 1.17
CA PHE A 152 -5.79 -9.88 2.46
C PHE A 152 -5.11 -8.52 2.35
N ASN A 153 -4.30 -8.30 1.32
CA ASN A 153 -3.68 -7.00 1.06
C ASN A 153 -4.75 -5.91 0.86
N GLY A 154 -5.79 -6.20 0.07
CA GLY A 154 -6.93 -5.34 -0.15
C GLY A 154 -7.60 -4.93 1.16
N ILE A 155 -7.95 -5.91 2.02
CA ILE A 155 -8.57 -5.66 3.32
C ILE A 155 -7.68 -4.77 4.19
N MET A 156 -6.38 -5.08 4.30
CA MET A 156 -5.46 -4.33 5.16
C MET A 156 -5.25 -2.89 4.68
N GLN A 157 -5.25 -2.64 3.37
CA GLN A 157 -5.12 -1.29 2.81
C GLN A 157 -6.35 -0.42 3.06
N THR A 158 -7.53 -0.99 3.31
CA THR A 158 -8.74 -0.19 3.59
C THR A 158 -8.61 0.68 4.82
N THR A 159 -7.79 0.25 5.80
CA THR A 159 -7.54 0.98 7.05
C THR A 159 -6.96 2.38 6.84
N GLY A 160 -6.29 2.62 5.71
CA GLY A 160 -5.60 3.89 5.44
C GLY A 160 -6.55 5.07 5.27
N TRP A 161 -7.57 4.96 4.41
CA TRP A 161 -8.42 6.10 4.06
C TRP A 161 -9.27 6.60 5.24
N PRO A 162 -10.05 5.77 5.95
CA PRO A 162 -10.85 6.21 7.09
C PRO A 162 -9.99 6.79 8.21
N ALA A 163 -8.81 6.19 8.47
CA ALA A 163 -7.88 6.69 9.48
C ALA A 163 -7.30 8.06 9.12
N VAL A 164 -6.89 8.26 7.87
CA VAL A 164 -6.38 9.55 7.38
C VAL A 164 -7.45 10.64 7.43
N VAL A 165 -8.67 10.33 6.98
CA VAL A 165 -9.81 11.26 7.04
C VAL A 165 -10.14 11.62 8.48
N ALA A 166 -10.14 10.65 9.41
CA ALA A 166 -10.37 10.90 10.81
C ALA A 166 -9.22 11.73 11.47
N CYS A 167 -7.96 11.50 11.09
CA CYS A 167 -6.82 12.32 11.52
C CYS A 167 -6.97 13.78 11.07
N VAL A 168 -7.34 14.00 9.81
CA VAL A 168 -7.55 15.35 9.25
C VAL A 168 -8.80 16.00 9.84
N GLY A 169 -9.89 15.24 10.06
CA GLY A 169 -11.10 15.74 10.71
C GLY A 169 -10.84 16.26 12.12
N ASN A 170 -10.01 15.56 12.89
CA ASN A 170 -9.57 16.02 14.21
C ASN A 170 -8.69 17.27 14.17
N TRP A 171 -8.09 17.61 13.03
CA TRP A 171 -7.24 18.80 12.87
C TRP A 171 -8.04 20.10 12.80
N PHE A 172 -9.22 20.10 12.18
CA PHE A 172 -10.04 21.31 11.97
C PHE A 172 -10.83 21.77 13.21
N GLY A 173 -10.73 21.05 14.33
CA GLY A 173 -11.55 21.32 15.52
C GLY A 173 -13.03 21.02 15.28
N LYS A 174 -13.80 20.84 16.36
CA LYS A 174 -15.25 20.71 16.23
C LYS A 174 -15.81 22.10 15.95
N GLY A 175 -16.27 22.33 14.72
CA GLY A 175 -17.09 23.49 14.39
C GLY A 175 -18.30 23.51 15.33
N LYS A 176 -18.66 24.70 15.81
CA LYS A 176 -19.96 24.91 16.45
C LYS A 176 -21.08 24.68 15.45
#